data_AF-A0A930B246-F1
#
_entry.id   AF-A0A930B246-F1
#
_cell.length_a   1.000
_cell.length_b   1.000
_cell.length_c   1.000
_cell.angle_alpha   90.00
_cell.angle_beta   90.00
_cell.angle_gamma   90.00
#
_symmetry.space_group_name_H-M   'P 1'
#
loop_
_entity.id
_entity.type
_entity.pdbx_description
1 polymer ?
#
loop_
_entity_poly.entity_id
_entity_poly.type
_entity_poly.pdbx_seq_one_letter_code
_entity_poly.pdbx_strand_id
1 'polypeptide(L)'
;MFSKLKDFFCKTYPVFGYEFFIPVALYKRIEAAEGEVSPKSIRYFFSKAPYSLSKGQLQIIKEADKLFFVQIAFYEEDKREHFQKEMEGYKEVFPFWTVFPHSFYGAPRWNQGYEQHYRDTFLEYWHSLPEEEQEKYMDTYHCPEDWRLWLEEYRQRSKEKETF
;
A
#
# COMPACT_ATOMS: atom_id res chain seq x y z
N MET A 1 -2.27 50.00 -13.21
CA MET A 1 -1.09 49.52 -12.45
C MET A 1 -1.63 48.55 -11.41
N PHE A 2 -1.02 47.37 -11.22
CA PHE A 2 -1.68 46.09 -10.83
C PHE A 2 -2.47 45.51 -12.01
N SER A 3 -2.02 44.49 -12.75
CA SER A 3 -1.95 43.10 -12.30
C SER A 3 -1.05 42.26 -13.24
N LYS A 4 0.16 42.75 -13.54
CA LYS A 4 1.23 41.91 -14.17
C LYS A 4 1.92 40.97 -13.16
N LEU A 5 1.34 40.84 -11.95
CA LEU A 5 1.90 40.09 -10.82
C LEU A 5 1.24 38.72 -10.59
N LYS A 6 0.09 38.43 -11.24
CA LYS A 6 -0.55 37.11 -11.14
C LYS A 6 0.13 36.04 -12.00
N ASP A 7 0.76 36.44 -13.10
CA ASP A 7 1.42 35.49 -14.03
C ASP A 7 2.84 35.08 -13.59
N PHE A 8 3.35 35.64 -12.49
CA PHE A 8 4.70 35.33 -11.99
C PHE A 8 4.75 34.15 -11.01
N PHE A 9 3.60 33.68 -10.50
CA PHE A 9 3.54 32.69 -9.41
C PHE A 9 2.89 31.35 -9.77
N CYS A 10 2.69 31.05 -11.06
CA CYS A 10 2.48 29.68 -11.51
C CYS A 10 3.80 29.14 -12.09
N LYS A 11 4.79 28.94 -11.22
CA LYS A 11 5.79 27.92 -11.55
C LYS A 11 5.03 26.59 -11.53
N THR A 12 4.72 26.07 -12.71
CA THR A 12 4.30 24.68 -12.91
C THR A 12 5.49 23.79 -12.60
N TYR A 13 5.81 23.66 -11.31
CA TYR A 13 6.77 22.67 -10.87
C TYR A 13 6.18 21.29 -11.21
N PRO A 14 6.98 20.39 -11.79
CA PRO A 14 6.54 19.01 -11.96
C PRO A 14 6.18 18.44 -10.59
N VAL A 15 5.03 17.77 -10.51
CA VAL A 15 4.59 17.05 -9.33
C VAL A 15 4.84 15.57 -9.58
N PHE A 16 5.65 14.96 -8.73
CA PHE A 16 5.96 13.54 -8.79
C PHE A 16 5.09 12.81 -7.76
N GLY A 17 4.19 11.97 -8.23
CA GLY A 17 3.31 11.16 -7.38
C GLY A 17 3.98 9.87 -6.92
N TYR A 18 3.67 9.43 -5.70
CA TYR A 18 3.94 8.08 -5.24
C TYR A 18 2.71 7.56 -4.48
N GLU A 19 2.24 6.38 -4.86
CA GLU A 19 1.02 5.78 -4.33
C GLU A 19 1.31 4.38 -3.81
N PHE A 20 0.78 4.05 -2.64
CA PHE A 20 1.00 2.75 -2.02
C PHE A 20 -0.03 2.46 -0.93
N PHE A 21 -0.20 1.18 -0.63
CA PHE A 21 -0.84 0.72 0.60
C PHE A 21 0.17 0.69 1.73
N ILE A 22 -0.20 1.14 2.93
CA ILE A 22 0.69 1.08 4.10
C ILE A 22 1.08 -0.39 4.37
N PRO A 23 2.37 -0.75 4.23
CA PRO A 23 2.84 -2.12 4.48
C PRO A 23 2.84 -2.44 5.97
N VAL A 24 2.88 -3.72 6.33
CA VAL A 24 2.80 -4.25 7.70
C VAL A 24 3.84 -3.59 8.62
N ALA A 25 5.09 -3.57 8.20
CA ALA A 25 6.18 -3.03 9.01
C ALA A 25 6.02 -1.52 9.25
N LEU A 26 5.55 -0.78 8.25
CA LEU A 26 5.26 0.64 8.39
C LEU A 26 4.03 0.88 9.28
N TYR A 27 2.98 0.06 9.14
CA TYR A 27 1.79 0.09 10.01
C TYR A 27 2.21 -0.04 11.47
N LYS A 28 3.00 -1.08 11.79
CA LYS A 28 3.50 -1.33 13.16
C LYS A 28 4.38 -0.19 13.67
N ARG A 29 5.20 0.41 12.80
CA ARG A 29 6.04 1.57 13.15
C ARG A 29 5.21 2.80 13.48
N ILE A 30 4.14 3.07 12.72
CA ILE A 30 3.19 4.16 12.99
C ILE A 30 2.44 3.89 14.30
N GLU A 31 1.94 2.68 14.49
CA GLU A 31 1.26 2.26 15.72
C GLU A 31 2.15 2.42 16.95
N ALA A 32 3.41 2.00 16.87
CA ALA A 32 4.36 2.16 17.97
C ALA A 32 4.71 3.62 18.27
N ALA A 33 4.76 4.48 17.25
CA ALA A 33 5.11 5.89 17.41
C ALA A 33 3.93 6.75 17.90
N GLU A 34 2.72 6.46 17.45
CA GLU A 34 1.54 7.31 17.66
C GLU A 34 0.45 6.67 18.54
N GLY A 35 0.61 5.39 18.91
CA GLY A 35 -0.33 4.62 19.74
C GLY A 35 -1.52 4.03 18.98
N GLU A 36 -1.82 4.52 17.78
CA GLU A 36 -2.87 4.02 16.90
C GLU A 36 -2.53 4.25 15.42
N VAL A 37 -3.22 3.53 14.53
CA VAL A 37 -3.16 3.79 13.08
C VAL A 37 -4.51 4.33 12.60
N SER A 38 -4.52 5.64 12.31
CA SER A 38 -5.65 6.39 11.79
C SER A 38 -5.17 7.39 10.74
N PRO A 39 -6.04 7.94 9.87
CA PRO A 39 -5.61 8.94 8.89
C PRO A 39 -4.94 10.17 9.56
N LYS A 40 -5.32 10.46 10.81
CA LYS A 40 -4.72 11.53 11.61
C LYS A 40 -3.32 11.15 12.08
N SER A 41 -3.13 9.95 12.65
CA SER A 41 -1.82 9.52 13.14
C SER A 41 -0.83 9.26 12.01
N ILE A 42 -1.27 8.67 10.89
CA ILE A 42 -0.46 8.52 9.67
C ILE A 42 0.04 9.87 9.17
N ARG A 43 -0.86 10.86 9.06
CA ARG A 43 -0.47 12.22 8.65
C ARG A 43 0.52 12.84 9.62
N TYR A 44 0.30 12.66 10.92
CA TYR A 44 1.20 13.21 11.93
C TYR A 44 2.58 12.54 11.90
N PHE A 45 2.63 11.21 11.73
CA PHE A 45 3.86 10.46 11.56
C PHE A 45 4.70 10.98 10.38
N PHE A 46 4.09 11.13 9.21
CA PHE A 46 4.78 11.66 8.02
C PHE A 46 5.09 13.16 8.07
N SER A 47 4.47 13.92 8.99
CA SER A 47 4.81 15.33 9.19
C SER A 47 6.10 15.55 9.98
N LYS A 48 6.60 14.50 10.66
CA LYS A 48 7.84 14.54 11.46
C LYS A 48 9.06 14.20 10.60
N ALA A 49 10.25 14.52 11.11
CA ALA A 49 11.50 14.05 10.52
C ALA A 49 11.56 12.50 10.53
N PRO A 50 12.15 11.86 9.50
CA PRO A 50 12.87 12.46 8.37
C PRO A 50 11.97 12.93 7.22
N TYR A 51 10.68 12.58 7.19
CA TYR A 51 9.80 12.81 6.05
C TYR A 51 9.39 14.28 5.86
N SER A 52 9.03 14.96 6.95
CA SER A 52 8.63 16.38 6.97
C SER A 52 7.58 16.76 5.92
N LEU A 53 6.66 15.85 5.60
CA LEU A 53 5.65 16.05 4.57
C LEU A 53 4.54 16.99 5.06
N SER A 54 4.22 17.97 4.23
CA SER A 54 3.12 18.90 4.53
C SER A 54 1.75 18.25 4.30
N LYS A 55 0.72 18.79 4.96
CA LYS A 55 -0.66 18.31 4.81
C LYS A 55 -1.14 18.28 3.35
N GLY A 56 -0.71 19.25 2.53
CA GLY A 56 -1.08 19.33 1.13
C GLY A 56 -0.41 18.29 0.23
N GLN A 57 0.63 17.61 0.73
CA GLN A 57 1.32 16.55 0.00
C GLN A 57 0.73 15.16 0.26
N LEU A 58 -0.16 15.00 1.24
CA LEU A 58 -0.63 13.70 1.70
C LEU A 58 -2.14 13.54 1.56
N GLN A 59 -2.55 12.65 0.68
CA GLN A 59 -3.89 12.09 0.64
C GLN A 59 -3.87 10.68 1.23
N ILE A 60 -4.78 10.42 2.17
CA ILE A 60 -4.86 9.16 2.91
C ILE A 60 -6.32 8.73 2.90
N ILE A 61 -6.58 7.51 2.41
CA ILE A 61 -7.90 6.89 2.34
C ILE A 61 -7.85 5.62 3.18
N LYS A 62 -8.76 5.48 4.15
CA LYS A 62 -8.97 4.20 4.84
C LYS A 62 -9.96 3.39 4.02
N GLU A 63 -9.52 2.30 3.43
CA GLU A 63 -10.35 1.46 2.57
C GLU A 63 -10.97 0.29 3.33
N ALA A 64 -10.25 -0.26 4.32
CA ALA A 64 -10.72 -1.35 5.17
C ALA A 64 -10.10 -1.26 6.57
N ASP A 65 -10.34 -2.28 7.39
CA ASP A 65 -9.56 -2.41 8.62
C ASP A 65 -8.09 -2.69 8.28
N LYS A 66 -7.17 -2.01 8.97
CA LYS A 66 -5.72 -2.04 8.71
C LYS A 66 -5.26 -1.61 7.30
N LEU A 67 -6.19 -1.32 6.39
CA LEU A 67 -5.89 -0.97 5.00
C LEU A 67 -6.01 0.53 4.76
N PHE A 68 -4.86 1.16 4.51
CA PHE A 68 -4.75 2.58 4.21
C PHE A 68 -4.02 2.78 2.89
N PHE A 69 -4.69 3.43 1.94
CA PHE A 69 -4.10 3.88 0.69
C PHE A 69 -3.56 5.30 0.86
N VAL A 70 -2.30 5.51 0.50
CA VAL A 70 -1.59 6.77 0.67
C VAL A 70 -1.08 7.24 -0.68
N GLN A 71 -1.38 8.48 -1.02
CA GLN A 71 -0.83 9.18 -2.17
C GLN A 71 0.00 10.37 -1.68
N ILE A 72 1.22 10.46 -2.16
CA ILE A 72 2.18 11.50 -1.80
C ILE A 72 2.57 12.30 -3.02
N ALA A 73 2.50 13.63 -2.91
CA ALA A 73 3.01 14.56 -3.90
C ALA A 73 4.40 15.07 -3.50
N PHE A 74 5.38 14.84 -4.37
CA PHE A 74 6.73 15.39 -4.26
C PHE A 74 6.95 16.49 -5.29
N TYR A 75 7.64 17.56 -4.89
CA TYR A 75 8.03 18.68 -5.76
C TYR A 75 9.49 18.59 -6.22
N GLU A 76 10.22 17.58 -5.75
CA GLU A 76 11.60 17.26 -6.09
C GLU A 76 11.68 15.75 -6.38
N GLU A 77 12.22 15.38 -7.54
CA GLU A 77 12.29 13.98 -7.98
C GLU A 77 13.19 13.14 -7.07
N ASP A 78 14.37 13.66 -6.70
CA ASP A 78 15.31 12.99 -5.79
C ASP A 78 14.66 12.61 -4.45
N LYS A 79 13.74 13.44 -3.95
CA LYS A 79 12.99 13.14 -2.71
C LYS A 79 11.99 12.01 -2.92
N ARG A 80 11.32 11.96 -4.07
CA ARG A 80 10.43 10.86 -4.44
C ARG A 80 11.22 9.56 -4.58
N GLU A 81 12.37 9.59 -5.23
CA GLU A 81 13.24 8.42 -5.41
C GLU A 81 13.79 7.90 -4.08
N HIS A 82 14.27 8.80 -3.22
CA HIS A 82 14.72 8.42 -1.88
C HIS A 82 13.60 7.78 -1.06
N PHE A 83 12.41 8.39 -1.08
CA PHE A 83 11.23 7.85 -0.40
C PHE A 83 10.85 6.47 -0.94
N GLN A 84 10.78 6.32 -2.26
CA GLN A 84 10.45 5.05 -2.91
C GLN A 84 11.44 3.96 -2.51
N LYS A 85 12.75 4.26 -2.51
CA LYS A 85 13.79 3.32 -2.09
C LYS A 85 13.67 2.92 -0.61
N GLU A 86 13.25 3.85 0.26
CA GLU A 86 12.93 3.51 1.65
C GLU A 86 11.70 2.58 1.70
N MET A 87 10.66 2.87 0.92
CA MET A 87 9.43 2.07 0.87
C MET A 87 9.65 0.65 0.32
N GLU A 88 10.64 0.46 -0.57
CA GLU A 88 11.09 -0.88 -0.99
C GLU A 88 11.62 -1.74 0.17
N GLY A 89 12.01 -1.14 1.30
CA GLY A 89 12.34 -1.86 2.53
C GLY A 89 11.11 -2.42 3.26
N TYR A 90 9.91 -1.99 2.88
CA TYR A 90 8.63 -2.38 3.49
C TYR A 90 7.74 -3.08 2.45
N LYS A 91 8.08 -4.29 2.05
CA LYS A 91 7.33 -5.00 0.99
C LYS A 91 6.13 -5.79 1.48
N GLU A 92 6.15 -6.24 2.74
CA GLU A 92 5.11 -7.10 3.28
C GLU A 92 3.79 -6.35 3.45
N VAL A 93 2.78 -6.76 2.69
CA VAL A 93 1.40 -6.26 2.82
C VAL A 93 0.58 -7.17 3.72
N PHE A 94 -0.52 -6.66 4.28
CA PHE A 94 -1.44 -7.49 5.05
C PHE A 94 -2.15 -8.52 4.13
N PRO A 95 -2.45 -9.73 4.62
CA PRO A 95 -3.17 -10.67 3.80
C PRO A 95 -4.58 -10.20 3.52
N PHE A 96 -5.13 -10.61 2.37
CA PHE A 96 -6.48 -10.23 1.97
C PHE A 96 -7.53 -10.62 3.02
N TRP A 97 -7.44 -11.84 3.58
CA TRP A 97 -8.36 -12.31 4.64
C TRP A 97 -8.24 -11.54 5.95
N THR A 98 -7.12 -10.83 6.18
CA THR A 98 -6.96 -9.98 7.36
C THR A 98 -7.68 -8.65 7.19
N VAL A 99 -7.58 -8.03 6.02
CA VAL A 99 -8.20 -6.72 5.74
C VAL A 99 -9.68 -6.84 5.36
N PHE A 100 -10.07 -7.97 4.77
CA PHE A 100 -11.42 -8.28 4.32
C PHE A 100 -11.91 -9.63 4.88
N PRO A 101 -12.13 -9.76 6.20
CA PRO A 101 -12.46 -11.03 6.85
C PRO A 101 -13.82 -11.60 6.46
N HIS A 102 -14.67 -10.80 5.80
CA HIS A 102 -15.99 -11.21 5.32
C HIS A 102 -16.05 -11.39 3.80
N SER A 103 -14.91 -11.23 3.11
CA SER A 103 -14.80 -11.42 1.67
C SER A 103 -14.07 -12.74 1.39
N PHE A 104 -14.40 -13.35 0.26
CA PHE A 104 -13.84 -14.62 -0.20
C PHE A 104 -13.51 -14.51 -1.67
N TYR A 105 -12.65 -15.40 -2.16
CA TYR A 105 -12.28 -15.42 -3.57
C TYR A 105 -13.52 -15.60 -4.46
N GLY A 106 -13.67 -14.74 -5.47
CA GLY A 106 -14.83 -14.79 -6.37
C GLY A 106 -16.12 -14.13 -5.85
N ALA A 107 -16.10 -13.55 -4.65
CA ALA A 107 -17.19 -12.66 -4.22
C ALA A 107 -17.40 -11.51 -5.22
N PRO A 108 -18.60 -10.93 -5.36
CA PRO A 108 -18.84 -9.87 -6.34
C PRO A 108 -17.87 -8.69 -6.28
N ARG A 109 -17.44 -8.32 -5.07
CA ARG A 109 -16.49 -7.22 -4.82
C ARG A 109 -15.02 -7.58 -5.08
N TRP A 110 -14.69 -8.87 -5.14
CA TRP A 110 -13.36 -9.39 -5.48
C TRP A 110 -12.80 -8.81 -6.80
N ASN A 111 -13.68 -8.42 -7.71
CA ASN A 111 -13.36 -7.89 -9.03
C ASN A 111 -13.82 -6.42 -9.21
N GLN A 112 -14.05 -5.68 -8.13
CA GLN A 112 -14.53 -4.31 -8.21
C GLN A 112 -13.89 -3.37 -7.18
N GLY A 113 -13.61 -2.13 -7.61
CA GLY A 113 -13.22 -1.04 -6.73
C GLY A 113 -11.90 -1.29 -5.98
N TYR A 114 -11.85 -0.86 -4.72
CA TYR A 114 -10.65 -0.95 -3.90
C TYR A 114 -10.28 -2.38 -3.50
N GLU A 115 -11.27 -3.28 -3.38
CA GLU A 115 -11.01 -4.71 -3.12
C GLU A 115 -10.24 -5.34 -4.27
N GLN A 116 -10.58 -5.00 -5.52
CA GLN A 116 -9.81 -5.44 -6.70
C GLN A 116 -8.40 -4.87 -6.71
N HIS A 117 -8.26 -3.57 -6.45
CA HIS A 117 -6.96 -2.92 -6.42
C HIS A 117 -6.04 -3.58 -5.38
N TYR A 118 -6.56 -3.79 -4.17
CA TYR A 118 -5.79 -4.44 -3.11
C TYR A 118 -5.52 -5.92 -3.39
N ARG A 119 -6.47 -6.65 -3.98
CA ARG A 119 -6.25 -8.03 -4.43
C ARG A 119 -5.03 -8.09 -5.35
N ASP A 120 -4.96 -7.22 -6.35
CA ASP A 120 -3.87 -7.24 -7.32
C ASP A 120 -2.51 -6.97 -6.62
N THR A 121 -2.47 -6.00 -5.70
CA THR A 121 -1.29 -5.75 -4.84
C THR A 121 -0.92 -6.96 -3.97
N PHE A 122 -1.90 -7.59 -3.33
CA PHE A 122 -1.70 -8.75 -2.48
C PHE A 122 -1.15 -9.94 -3.27
N LEU A 123 -1.72 -10.24 -4.44
CA LEU A 123 -1.27 -11.35 -5.27
C LEU A 123 0.10 -11.10 -5.89
N GLU A 124 0.42 -9.85 -6.24
CA GLU A 124 1.76 -9.47 -6.68
C GLU A 124 2.81 -9.72 -5.58
N TYR A 125 2.53 -9.27 -4.35
CA TYR A 125 3.40 -9.56 -3.22
C TYR A 125 3.52 -11.05 -2.96
N TRP A 126 2.40 -11.78 -2.91
CA TRP A 126 2.38 -13.22 -2.68
C TRP A 126 3.23 -14.00 -3.69
N HIS A 127 3.10 -13.70 -4.99
CA HIS A 127 3.89 -14.33 -6.04
C HIS A 127 5.37 -13.97 -5.98
N SER A 128 5.71 -12.81 -5.43
CA SER A 128 7.12 -12.44 -5.25
C SER A 128 7.84 -13.26 -4.17
N LEU A 129 7.09 -13.95 -3.30
CA LEU A 129 7.64 -14.77 -2.23
C LEU A 129 8.03 -16.18 -2.72
N PRO A 130 9.19 -16.71 -2.29
CA PRO A 130 9.47 -18.14 -2.39
C PRO A 130 8.42 -18.99 -1.66
N GLU A 131 8.27 -20.25 -2.07
CA GLU A 131 7.28 -21.19 -1.51
C GLU A 131 7.39 -21.34 0.02
N GLU A 132 8.60 -21.40 0.57
CA GLU A 132 8.81 -21.46 2.02
C GLU A 132 8.34 -20.19 2.76
N GLU A 133 8.53 -19.01 2.16
CA GLU A 133 8.07 -17.74 2.75
C GLU A 133 6.56 -17.54 2.56
N GLN A 134 5.98 -18.10 1.50
CA GLN A 134 4.52 -18.18 1.31
C GLN A 134 3.85 -18.96 2.45
N GLU A 135 4.37 -20.15 2.78
CA GLU A 135 3.85 -20.96 3.88
C GLU A 135 3.98 -20.24 5.22
N LYS A 136 5.16 -19.69 5.51
CA LYS A 136 5.41 -18.92 6.73
C LYS A 136 4.52 -17.69 6.84
N TYR A 137 4.26 -17.00 5.73
CA TYR A 137 3.33 -15.87 5.68
C TYR A 137 1.90 -16.31 6.03
N MET A 138 1.40 -17.40 5.42
CA MET A 138 0.08 -17.95 5.74
C MET A 138 -0.04 -18.33 7.21
N ASP A 139 0.98 -18.97 7.78
CA ASP A 139 0.98 -19.39 9.19
C ASP A 139 1.03 -18.19 10.13
N THR A 140 1.87 -17.20 9.84
CA THR A 140 2.00 -15.95 10.61
C THR A 140 0.67 -15.21 10.72
N TYR A 141 -0.13 -15.24 9.66
CA TYR A 141 -1.41 -14.54 9.58
C TYR A 141 -2.62 -15.45 9.77
N HIS A 142 -2.43 -16.65 10.29
CA HIS A 142 -3.51 -17.61 10.56
C HIS A 142 -4.46 -17.78 9.35
N CYS A 143 -3.87 -18.06 8.18
CA CYS A 143 -4.60 -18.20 6.92
C CYS A 143 -5.77 -19.19 7.07
N PRO A 144 -7.01 -18.75 6.79
CA PRO A 144 -8.16 -19.64 6.73
C PRO A 144 -7.98 -20.78 5.72
N GLU A 145 -8.58 -21.93 6.00
CA GLU A 145 -8.40 -23.13 5.18
C GLU A 145 -8.86 -22.94 3.73
N ASP A 146 -9.98 -22.24 3.52
CA ASP A 146 -10.50 -21.89 2.19
C ASP A 146 -9.52 -21.01 1.40
N TRP A 147 -8.88 -20.06 2.07
CA TRP A 147 -7.83 -19.23 1.49
C TRP A 147 -6.57 -20.02 1.15
N ARG A 148 -6.14 -20.92 2.04
CA ARG A 148 -4.97 -21.78 1.83
C ARG A 148 -5.15 -22.65 0.59
N LEU A 149 -6.27 -23.37 0.52
CA LEU A 149 -6.62 -24.21 -0.63
C LEU A 149 -6.66 -23.42 -1.94
N TRP A 150 -7.29 -22.24 -1.92
CA TRP A 150 -7.39 -21.40 -3.11
C TRP A 150 -6.02 -20.87 -3.58
N LEU A 151 -5.14 -20.46 -2.66
CA LEU A 151 -3.79 -19.99 -2.99
C LEU A 151 -2.92 -21.11 -3.57
N GLU A 152 -3.07 -22.34 -3.08
CA GLU A 152 -2.40 -23.52 -3.64
C GLU A 152 -2.85 -23.78 -5.08
N GLU A 153 -4.16 -23.80 -5.34
CA GLU A 153 -4.72 -23.96 -6.70
C GLU A 153 -4.31 -22.80 -7.62
N TYR A 154 -4.31 -21.57 -7.10
CA TYR A 154 -3.91 -20.39 -7.86
C TYR A 154 -2.44 -20.47 -8.27
N ARG A 155 -1.56 -20.87 -7.36
CA ARG A 155 -0.13 -21.09 -7.63
C ARG A 155 0.10 -22.17 -8.69
N GLN A 156 -0.61 -23.29 -8.63
CA GLN A 156 -0.51 -24.35 -9.64
C GLN A 156 -0.91 -23.83 -11.04
N ARG A 157 -2.03 -23.12 -11.14
CA ARG A 157 -2.49 -22.50 -12.40
C ARG A 157 -1.53 -21.46 -12.96
N SER A 158 -0.85 -20.70 -12.10
CA SER A 158 0.17 -19.73 -12.55
C SER A 158 1.39 -20.45 -13.16
N LYS A 159 1.89 -21.52 -12.53
CA LYS A 159 2.99 -22.34 -13.07
C LYS A 159 2.65 -22.96 -14.43
N GLU A 160 1.41 -23.40 -14.61
CA GLU A 160 0.93 -23.94 -15.90
C GLU A 160 0.88 -22.87 -17.00
N LYS A 161 0.61 -21.60 -16.68
CA LYS A 161 0.55 -20.52 -17.68
C LYS A 161 1.92 -20.03 -18.13
N GLU A 162 2.96 -20.20 -17.32
CA GLU A 162 4.34 -19.84 -17.68
C GLU A 162 5.05 -20.91 -18.54
N THR A 163 4.46 -22.10 -18.65
CA THR A 163 5.02 -23.24 -19.39
C THR A 163 4.51 -23.37 -20.84
N PHE A 164 3.67 -22.45 -21.30
CA PHE A 164 3.18 -22.32 -22.68
C PHE A 164 3.56 -20.97 -23.29
#